data_AF-A0A9Q1JK44-F1
#
_entry.id   AF-A0A9Q1JK44-F1
#
_cell.length_a   1.000
_cell.length_b   1.000
_cell.length_c   1.000
_cell.angle_alpha   90.00
_cell.angle_beta   90.00
_cell.angle_gamma   90.00
#
_symmetry.space_group_name_H-M   'P 1'
#
loop_
_entity.id
_entity.type
_entity.pdbx_description
1 polymer ?
#
loop_
_entity_poly.entity_id
_entity_poly.type
_entity_poly.pdbx_seq_one_letter_code
_entity_poly.pdbx_strand_id
1 'polypeptide(L)'
;MVLGGCITNQQQQCLQIIGLKDSSFPLKYLGVPITASQLTKIECASLVQKIMATVQLWATRSISFAGKARLINSVIFGMYTYWVSIFLLPKEVTEKITKICRNYLWGGIGDYKKVPDISWQQTCQPKSQGGIGIKEFAAWNKVTILVLEKDLQDKGRVQNRLQQPPNIGLIGRTGL
;
A
#
# COMPACT_ATOMS: atom_id res chain seq x y z
N MET A 1 -11.67 3.26 -23.84
CA MET A 1 -10.26 2.85 -24.07
C MET A 1 -9.51 4.10 -24.51
N VAL A 2 -8.44 4.48 -23.82
CA VAL A 2 -7.73 5.73 -24.11
C VAL A 2 -6.72 5.49 -25.21
N LEU A 3 -7.03 5.94 -26.41
CA LEU A 3 -6.12 5.93 -27.54
C LEU A 3 -5.13 7.09 -27.35
N GLY A 4 -4.03 6.84 -26.66
CA GLY A 4 -2.96 7.82 -26.50
C GLY A 4 -2.38 8.17 -27.88
N GLY A 5 -2.62 9.40 -28.34
CA GLY A 5 -1.99 9.96 -29.54
C GLY A 5 -2.87 10.10 -30.80
N CYS A 6 -4.19 9.91 -30.72
CA CYS A 6 -5.06 10.02 -31.90
C CYS A 6 -5.84 11.35 -31.96
N ILE A 7 -5.97 11.94 -33.15
CA ILE A 7 -6.85 13.08 -33.45
C ILE A 7 -8.30 12.72 -33.07
N THR A 8 -8.97 13.62 -32.35
CA THR A 8 -10.31 13.44 -31.74
C THR A 8 -11.40 12.93 -32.69
N ASN A 9 -11.32 13.27 -33.98
CA ASN A 9 -12.26 12.76 -35.00
C ASN A 9 -12.11 11.25 -35.28
N GLN A 10 -10.88 10.71 -35.27
CA GLN A 10 -10.65 9.28 -35.52
C GLN A 10 -11.03 8.43 -34.31
N GLN A 11 -10.87 8.97 -33.09
CA GLN A 11 -11.28 8.31 -31.86
C GLN A 11 -12.80 8.07 -31.84
N GLN A 12 -13.61 9.06 -32.24
CA GLN A 12 -15.07 8.93 -32.27
C GLN A 12 -15.54 7.89 -33.31
N GLN A 13 -14.92 7.83 -34.49
CA GLN A 13 -15.24 6.80 -35.48
C GLN A 13 -14.90 5.40 -34.98
N CYS A 14 -13.73 5.20 -34.38
CA CYS A 14 -13.37 3.90 -33.79
C CYS A 14 -14.31 3.53 -32.65
N LEU A 15 -14.66 4.46 -31.76
CA LEU A 15 -15.56 4.18 -30.63
C LEU A 15 -16.98 3.80 -31.08
N GLN A 16 -17.47 4.34 -32.20
CA GLN A 16 -18.75 3.94 -32.79
C GLN A 16 -18.71 2.54 -33.41
N ILE A 17 -17.62 2.17 -34.08
CA ILE A 17 -17.45 0.81 -34.64
C ILE A 17 -17.37 -0.24 -33.52
N ILE A 18 -16.72 0.11 -32.40
CA ILE A 18 -16.43 -0.81 -31.30
C ILE A 18 -17.54 -0.80 -30.23
N GLY A 19 -18.53 0.10 -30.32
CA GLY A 19 -19.68 0.18 -29.41
C GLY A 19 -19.33 0.56 -27.96
N LEU A 20 -18.15 1.14 -27.72
CA LEU A 20 -17.59 1.37 -26.39
C LEU A 20 -17.63 2.85 -26.03
N LYS A 21 -18.22 3.18 -24.87
CA LYS A 21 -18.29 4.56 -24.36
C LYS A 21 -16.89 5.09 -24.01
N ASP A 22 -16.67 6.35 -24.37
CA ASP A 22 -15.48 7.11 -24.02
C ASP A 22 -15.38 7.25 -22.49
N SER A 23 -14.43 6.53 -21.89
CA SER A 23 -14.15 6.58 -20.46
C SER A 23 -12.90 7.41 -20.28
N SER A 24 -13.10 8.66 -19.85
CA SER A 24 -12.02 9.57 -19.48
C SER A 24 -11.19 8.99 -18.32
N PHE A 25 -9.90 9.32 -18.29
CA PHE A 25 -8.97 9.02 -17.19
C PHE A 25 -9.56 9.50 -15.85
N PRO A 26 -9.36 8.80 -14.71
CA PRO A 26 -8.40 7.72 -14.45
C PRO A 26 -9.02 6.31 -14.48
N LEU A 27 -8.39 5.40 -15.22
CA LEU A 27 -8.75 3.99 -15.28
C LEU A 27 -8.46 3.33 -13.91
N LYS A 28 -9.49 2.80 -13.25
CA LYS A 28 -9.33 2.02 -12.02
C LYS A 28 -9.08 0.56 -12.38
N TYR A 29 -7.89 0.04 -12.05
CA TYR A 29 -7.57 -1.38 -12.17
C TYR A 29 -7.42 -1.97 -10.77
N LEU A 30 -8.12 -3.06 -10.48
CA LEU A 30 -8.16 -3.71 -9.16
C LEU A 30 -8.57 -2.76 -8.01
N GLY A 31 -9.38 -1.74 -8.30
CA GLY A 31 -9.85 -0.75 -7.31
C GLY A 31 -8.83 0.32 -6.94
N VAL A 32 -7.75 0.44 -7.71
CA VAL A 32 -6.68 1.44 -7.61
C VAL A 32 -6.63 2.21 -8.94
N PRO A 33 -6.60 3.55 -8.98
CA PRO A 33 -6.41 4.27 -10.23
C PRO A 33 -5.00 4.01 -10.76
N ILE A 34 -4.91 3.56 -12.01
CA ILE A 34 -3.67 3.58 -12.77
C ILE A 34 -3.43 5.05 -13.14
N THR A 35 -2.82 5.80 -12.25
CA THR A 35 -2.30 7.14 -12.56
C THR A 35 -0.79 7.08 -12.51
N ALA A 36 -0.11 7.67 -13.50
CA ALA A 36 1.35 7.72 -13.59
C ALA A 36 2.01 8.65 -12.54
N SER A 37 1.24 9.17 -11.58
CA SER A 37 1.66 10.20 -10.62
C SER A 37 1.52 9.72 -9.17
N GLN A 38 2.26 10.40 -8.29
CA GLN A 38 2.27 10.19 -6.84
C GLN A 38 0.85 10.12 -6.25
N LEU A 39 0.71 9.29 -5.21
CA LEU A 39 -0.53 9.00 -4.51
C LEU A 39 -1.32 10.28 -4.17
N THR A 40 -2.41 10.53 -4.90
CA THR A 40 -3.29 11.66 -4.62
C THR A 40 -3.99 11.43 -3.28
N LYS A 41 -4.13 12.50 -2.47
CA LYS A 41 -4.81 12.47 -1.15
C LYS A 41 -6.19 11.77 -1.19
N ILE A 42 -6.86 11.79 -2.34
CA ILE A 42 -8.15 11.15 -2.60
C ILE A 42 -8.07 9.62 -2.49
N GLU A 43 -7.01 9.00 -3.00
CA GLU A 43 -6.83 7.54 -2.96
C GLU A 43 -6.49 7.05 -1.55
N CYS A 44 -5.67 7.82 -0.84
CA CYS A 44 -5.46 7.62 0.59
C CYS A 44 -6.77 7.68 1.37
N ALA A 45 -7.62 8.66 1.06
CA ALA A 45 -8.92 8.80 1.69
C ALA A 45 -9.82 7.59 1.37
N SER A 46 -9.82 7.10 0.13
CA SER A 46 -10.59 5.90 -0.25
C SER A 46 -10.17 4.67 0.58
N LEU A 47 -8.88 4.45 0.78
CA LEU A 47 -8.37 3.37 1.64
C LEU A 47 -8.88 3.52 3.08
N VAL A 48 -8.74 4.72 3.67
CA VAL A 48 -9.19 4.98 5.05
C VAL A 48 -10.69 4.76 5.18
N GLN A 49 -11.49 5.20 4.20
CA GLN A 49 -12.94 5.00 4.17
C GLN A 49 -13.30 3.51 4.08
N LYS A 50 -12.60 2.72 3.25
CA LYS A 50 -12.81 1.26 3.16
C LYS A 50 -12.52 0.56 4.48
N ILE A 51 -11.39 0.92 5.13
CA ILE A 51 -11.04 0.39 6.45
C ILE A 51 -12.09 0.78 7.49
N MET A 52 -12.52 2.04 7.51
CA MET A 52 -13.53 2.53 8.43
C MET A 52 -14.87 1.81 8.26
N ALA A 53 -15.37 1.65 7.03
CA ALA A 53 -16.61 0.94 6.73
C ALA A 53 -16.52 -0.55 7.15
N THR A 54 -15.37 -1.18 6.92
CA THR A 54 -15.13 -2.57 7.32
C THR A 54 -15.16 -2.72 8.85
N VAL A 55 -14.51 -1.80 9.56
CA VAL A 55 -14.49 -1.76 11.02
C VAL A 55 -15.89 -1.50 11.58
N GLN A 56 -16.65 -0.57 11.01
CA GLN A 56 -18.03 -0.30 11.40
C GLN A 56 -18.92 -1.54 11.24
N LEU A 57 -18.81 -2.25 10.12
CA LEU A 57 -19.54 -3.49 9.88
C LEU A 57 -19.25 -4.55 10.95
N TRP A 58 -18.00 -4.68 11.37
CA TRP A 58 -17.63 -5.60 12.45
C TRP A 58 -17.99 -5.09 13.84
N ALA A 59 -18.04 -3.78 14.03
CA ALA A 59 -18.43 -3.17 15.30
C ALA A 59 -19.90 -3.44 15.63
N THR A 60 -20.76 -3.57 14.61
CA THR A 60 -22.17 -4.00 14.77
C THR A 60 -22.30 -5.45 15.23
N ARG A 61 -21.25 -6.27 15.05
CA ARG A 61 -21.24 -7.68 15.49
C ARG A 61 -20.61 -7.80 16.87
N SER A 62 -21.16 -8.67 17.72
CA SER A 62 -20.61 -8.98 19.04
C SER A 62 -19.37 -9.89 18.90
N ILE A 63 -18.21 -9.27 18.68
CA ILE A 63 -16.94 -9.99 18.52
C ILE A 63 -16.13 -9.90 19.82
N SER A 64 -15.57 -11.03 20.24
CA SER A 64 -14.68 -11.11 21.41
C SER A 64 -13.43 -10.24 21.22
N PHE A 65 -12.83 -9.83 22.34
CA PHE A 65 -11.63 -9.00 22.31
C PHE A 65 -10.49 -9.59 21.48
N ALA A 66 -10.21 -10.88 21.68
CA ALA A 66 -9.21 -11.62 20.90
C ALA A 66 -9.60 -11.72 19.41
N GLY A 67 -10.89 -11.85 19.10
CA GLY A 67 -11.41 -11.83 17.74
C GLY A 67 -11.15 -10.50 17.04
N LYS A 68 -11.38 -9.38 17.74
CA LYS A 68 -11.08 -8.03 17.21
C LYS A 68 -9.60 -7.88 16.86
N ALA A 69 -8.70 -8.29 17.75
CA ALA A 69 -7.26 -8.26 17.51
C ALA A 69 -6.86 -9.13 16.30
N ARG A 70 -7.48 -10.31 16.16
CA ARG A 70 -7.22 -11.19 15.01
C ARG A 70 -7.67 -10.56 13.70
N LEU A 71 -8.84 -9.94 13.65
CA LEU A 71 -9.38 -9.28 12.45
C LEU A 71 -8.52 -8.10 11.99
N ILE A 72 -8.00 -7.31 12.94
CA ILE A 72 -7.05 -6.24 12.65
C ILE A 72 -5.80 -6.83 11.98
N ASN A 73 -5.23 -7.88 12.57
CA ASN A 73 -3.99 -8.50 12.10
C ASN A 73 -4.13 -9.28 10.78
N SER A 74 -5.31 -9.79 10.44
CA SER A 74 -5.54 -10.52 9.20
C SER A 74 -6.02 -9.60 8.09
N VAL A 75 -7.17 -8.95 8.29
CA VAL A 75 -7.87 -8.24 7.22
C VAL A 75 -7.34 -6.82 7.06
N ILE A 76 -7.32 -6.01 8.13
CA ILE A 76 -6.87 -4.62 8.03
C ILE A 76 -5.39 -4.56 7.66
N PHE A 77 -4.58 -5.42 8.29
CA PHE A 77 -3.16 -5.53 7.96
C PHE A 77 -2.91 -6.04 6.53
N GLY A 78 -3.73 -6.98 6.03
CA GLY A 78 -3.66 -7.44 4.64
C GLY A 78 -3.96 -6.32 3.64
N MET A 79 -5.04 -5.57 3.88
CA MET A 79 -5.38 -4.38 3.09
C MET A 79 -4.24 -3.36 3.13
N TYR A 80 -3.73 -3.02 4.31
CA TYR A 80 -2.63 -2.07 4.47
C TYR A 80 -1.38 -2.52 3.69
N THR A 81 -0.98 -3.79 3.82
CA THR A 81 0.22 -4.33 3.17
C THR A 81 0.11 -4.26 1.65
N TYR A 82 -1.06 -4.58 1.10
CA TYR A 82 -1.33 -4.46 -0.35
C TYR A 82 -1.16 -3.02 -0.86
N TRP A 83 -1.60 -2.02 -0.08
CA TRP A 83 -1.45 -0.63 -0.47
C TRP A 83 -0.02 -0.13 -0.37
N VAL A 84 0.71 -0.50 0.68
CA VAL A 84 2.12 -0.09 0.87
C VAL A 84 3.06 -0.77 -0.13
N SER A 85 2.72 -1.96 -0.63
CA SER A 85 3.53 -2.60 -1.68
C SER A 85 3.43 -1.88 -3.03
N ILE A 86 2.35 -1.14 -3.27
CA ILE A 86 2.11 -0.43 -4.53
C ILE A 86 2.46 1.06 -4.40
N PHE A 87 2.27 1.65 -3.21
CA PHE A 87 2.40 3.09 -2.98
C PHE A 87 3.20 3.42 -1.72
N LEU A 88 3.91 4.56 -1.75
CA LEU A 88 4.46 5.16 -0.53
C LEU A 88 3.34 5.88 0.23
N LEU A 89 2.96 5.33 1.39
CA LEU A 89 1.92 5.93 2.23
C LEU A 89 2.50 7.03 3.14
N PRO A 90 1.91 8.23 3.16
CA PRO A 90 2.32 9.27 4.09
C PRO A 90 1.99 8.87 5.54
N LYS A 91 2.79 9.39 6.47
CA LYS A 91 2.67 9.08 7.92
C LYS A 91 1.27 9.42 8.46
N GLU A 92 0.67 10.53 8.01
CA GLU A 92 -0.66 10.97 8.41
C GLU A 92 -1.75 9.90 8.18
N VAL A 93 -1.67 9.18 7.06
CA VAL A 93 -2.65 8.13 6.73
C VAL A 93 -2.45 6.93 7.63
N THR A 94 -1.20 6.56 7.90
CA THR A 94 -0.86 5.47 8.81
C THR A 94 -1.34 5.76 10.23
N GLU A 95 -1.22 7.01 10.68
CA GLU A 95 -1.74 7.46 11.98
C GLU A 95 -3.27 7.42 12.04
N LYS A 96 -3.97 7.84 10.98
CA LYS A 96 -5.45 7.74 10.91
C LYS A 96 -5.91 6.29 11.00
N ILE A 97 -5.29 5.37 10.26
CA ILE A 97 -5.60 3.93 10.32
C ILE A 97 -5.35 3.38 11.73
N THR A 98 -4.24 3.78 12.35
CA THR A 98 -3.90 3.39 13.72
C THR A 98 -4.96 3.85 14.72
N LYS A 99 -5.44 5.09 14.62
CA LYS A 99 -6.52 5.63 15.46
C LYS A 99 -7.82 4.82 15.31
N ILE A 100 -8.20 4.48 14.07
CA ILE A 100 -9.40 3.67 13.80
C ILE A 100 -9.28 2.28 14.45
N CYS A 101 -8.14 1.60 14.27
CA CYS A 101 -7.90 0.27 14.86
C CYS A 101 -7.91 0.32 16.39
N ARG A 102 -7.33 1.38 16.97
CA ARG A 102 -7.29 1.61 18.42
C ARG A 102 -8.69 1.81 19.00
N ASN A 103 -9.53 2.60 18.33
CA ASN A 103 -10.92 2.81 18.74
C ASN A 103 -11.73 1.52 18.66
N TYR A 104 -11.58 0.76 17.57
CA TYR A 104 -12.28 -0.51 17.39
C TYR A 104 -11.94 -1.55 18.47
N LEU A 105 -10.65 -1.68 18.80
CA LEU A 105 -10.16 -2.65 19.78
C LEU A 105 -10.77 -2.38 21.17
N TRP A 106 -10.83 -1.11 21.58
CA TRP A 106 -11.36 -0.69 22.89
C TRP A 106 -12.86 -0.33 22.90
N GLY A 107 -13.59 -0.69 21.84
CA GLY A 107 -15.05 -0.63 21.82
C GLY A 107 -15.64 0.74 21.47
N GLY A 108 -14.84 1.67 20.96
CA GLY A 108 -15.35 2.90 20.38
C GLY A 108 -16.02 2.63 19.03
N ILE A 109 -17.35 2.64 18.99
CA ILE A 109 -18.13 2.68 17.75
C ILE A 109 -18.09 4.15 17.26
N GLY A 110 -16.98 4.56 16.63
CA GLY A 110 -16.81 5.91 16.05
C GLY A 110 -15.71 6.78 16.68
N ASP A 111 -15.85 8.12 16.54
CA ASP A 111 -14.94 9.19 17.01
C ASP A 111 -14.96 9.42 18.54
N TYR A 112 -15.17 8.37 19.35
CA TYR A 112 -15.38 8.51 20.78
C TYR A 112 -14.15 8.26 21.66
N LYS A 113 -13.60 9.38 22.15
CA LYS A 113 -13.11 9.78 23.50
C LYS A 113 -12.87 8.78 24.66
N LYS A 114 -12.90 7.45 24.54
CA LYS A 114 -12.40 6.61 25.64
C LYS A 114 -10.88 6.58 25.57
N VAL A 115 -10.22 7.20 26.55
CA VAL A 115 -8.75 7.14 26.68
C VAL A 115 -8.38 5.67 26.78
N PRO A 116 -7.59 5.12 25.85
CA PRO A 116 -7.23 3.73 25.89
C PRO A 116 -6.36 3.48 27.13
N ASP A 117 -6.73 2.51 27.94
CA ASP A 117 -6.03 2.19 29.20
C ASP A 117 -4.57 1.77 28.97
N ILE A 118 -4.23 1.36 27.74
CA ILE A 118 -2.91 0.90 27.35
C ILE A 118 -2.40 1.70 26.16
N SER A 119 -1.11 2.03 26.16
CA SER A 119 -0.45 2.65 25.02
C SER A 119 -0.52 1.75 23.78
N TRP A 120 -0.64 2.35 22.59
CA TRP A 120 -0.71 1.56 21.36
C TRP A 120 0.59 0.79 21.11
N GLN A 121 1.74 1.36 21.50
CA GLN A 121 3.02 0.69 21.39
C GLN A 121 3.10 -0.57 22.27
N GLN A 122 2.63 -0.53 23.52
CA GLN A 122 2.55 -1.73 24.36
C GLN A 122 1.57 -2.78 23.79
N THR A 123 0.47 -2.34 23.19
CA THR A 123 -0.48 -3.23 22.52
C THR A 123 0.17 -4.00 21.36
N CYS A 124 1.09 -3.35 20.63
CA CYS A 124 1.80 -3.93 19.50
C CYS A 124 2.95 -4.88 19.90
N GLN A 125 3.37 -4.89 21.16
CA GLN A 125 4.43 -5.79 21.61
C GLN A 125 4.05 -7.27 21.45
N PRO A 126 5.04 -8.17 21.25
CA PRO A 126 4.77 -9.59 21.16
C PRO A 126 4.18 -10.11 22.48
N LYS A 127 3.44 -11.21 22.41
CA LYS A 127 2.81 -11.83 23.59
C LYS A 127 3.81 -12.23 24.67
N SER A 128 5.05 -12.54 24.29
CA SER A 128 6.15 -12.83 25.22
C SER A 128 6.53 -11.64 26.10
N GLN A 129 6.25 -10.41 25.67
CA GLN A 129 6.51 -9.18 26.40
C GLN A 129 5.23 -8.58 27.01
N GLY A 130 4.15 -9.37 27.12
CA GLY A 130 2.89 -8.92 27.70
C GLY A 130 2.01 -8.08 26.76
N GLY A 131 2.36 -7.97 25.48
CA GLY A 131 1.54 -7.29 24.47
C GLY A 131 0.49 -8.19 23.82
N ILE A 132 -0.36 -7.59 22.97
CA ILE A 132 -1.45 -8.30 22.27
C ILE A 132 -0.92 -8.94 20.97
N GLY A 133 0.24 -8.51 20.47
CA GLY A 133 0.83 -8.98 19.22
C GLY A 133 0.17 -8.39 17.98
N ILE A 134 -0.34 -7.15 18.06
CA ILE A 134 -0.87 -6.42 16.90
C ILE A 134 0.30 -5.82 16.12
N LYS A 135 0.31 -6.02 14.80
CA LYS A 135 1.37 -5.47 13.94
C LYS A 135 1.27 -3.94 13.86
N GLU A 136 2.35 -3.23 14.16
CA GLU A 136 2.38 -1.77 14.12
C GLU A 136 2.54 -1.25 12.69
N PHE A 137 1.52 -0.55 12.17
CA PHE A 137 1.52 -0.03 10.81
C PHE A 137 2.69 0.93 10.53
N ALA A 138 3.05 1.81 11.48
CA ALA A 138 4.14 2.77 11.31
C ALA A 138 5.52 2.09 11.17
N ALA A 139 5.76 1.03 11.94
CA ALA A 139 6.98 0.23 11.81
C ALA A 139 7.02 -0.49 10.47
N TRP A 140 5.89 -1.10 10.05
CA TRP A 140 5.77 -1.76 8.76
C TRP A 140 5.99 -0.83 7.58
N ASN A 141 5.47 0.41 7.62
CA ASN A 141 5.71 1.40 6.56
C ASN A 141 7.21 1.64 6.33
N LYS A 142 7.95 1.83 7.42
CA LYS A 142 9.41 2.06 7.37
C LYS A 142 10.13 0.86 6.78
N VAL A 143 9.79 -0.34 7.22
CA VAL A 143 10.39 -1.58 6.70
C VAL A 143 10.14 -1.71 5.20
N THR A 144 8.90 -1.48 4.73
CA THR A 144 8.59 -1.59 3.30
C THR A 144 9.35 -0.56 2.47
N ILE A 145 9.47 0.69 2.94
CA ILE A 145 10.29 1.71 2.27
C ILE A 145 11.75 1.25 2.13
N LEU A 146 12.35 0.73 3.21
CA LEU A 146 13.73 0.23 3.19
C LEU A 146 13.91 -0.97 2.23
N VAL A 147 12.92 -1.86 2.16
CA VAL A 147 12.94 -2.99 1.21
C VAL A 147 12.89 -2.49 -0.23
N LEU A 148 12.02 -1.53 -0.53
CA LEU A 148 11.93 -0.93 -1.86
C LEU A 148 13.23 -0.22 -2.26
N GLU A 149 13.85 0.53 -1.34
CA GLU A 149 15.15 1.17 -1.58
C GLU A 149 16.25 0.14 -1.88
N LYS A 150 16.29 -0.96 -1.12
CA LYS A 150 17.25 -2.04 -1.35
C LYS A 150 17.04 -2.71 -2.72
N ASP A 151 15.79 -2.95 -3.12
CA ASP A 151 15.46 -3.53 -4.43
C ASP A 151 15.86 -2.60 -5.57
N LEU A 152 15.70 -1.27 -5.39
CA LEU A 152 16.17 -0.28 -6.36
C LEU A 152 17.70 -0.26 -6.46
N GLN A 153 18.42 -0.36 -5.35
CA GLN A 153 19.88 -0.44 -5.35
C GLN A 153 20.38 -1.73 -6.02
N ASP A 154 19.71 -2.86 -5.80
CA ASP A 154 20.11 -4.14 -6.40
C ASP A 154 19.92 -4.13 -7.92
N LYS A 155 18.77 -3.63 -8.41
CA LYS A 155 18.54 -3.41 -9.85
C LYS A 155 19.56 -2.45 -10.46
N GLY A 156 19.91 -1.37 -9.75
CA GLY A 156 20.95 -0.44 -10.16
C GLY A 156 22.34 -1.08 -10.27
N ARG A 157 22.71 -1.97 -9.33
CA ARG A 157 23.98 -2.72 -9.39
C ARG A 157 24.03 -3.73 -10.52
N VAL A 158 22.92 -4.40 -10.81
CA VAL A 158 22.83 -5.35 -11.94
C VAL A 158 22.99 -4.58 -13.26
N GLN A 159 22.32 -3.45 -13.42
CA GLN A 159 22.44 -2.61 -14.62
C GLN A 159 23.87 -2.06 -14.81
N ASN A 160 24.53 -1.63 -13.72
CA ASN A 160 25.91 -1.15 -13.77
C ASN A 160 26.91 -2.26 -14.13
N ARG A 161 26.68 -3.51 -13.71
CA ARG A 161 27.49 -4.67 -14.10
C ARG A 161 27.36 -5.02 -15.57
N LEU A 162 26.19 -4.81 -16.17
CA LEU A 162 25.96 -5.08 -17.59
C LEU A 162 26.54 -4.00 -18.52
N GLN A 163 26.90 -2.83 -17.99
CA GLN A 163 27.53 -1.73 -18.75
C GLN A 163 29.06 -1.73 -18.70
N GLN A 164 29.69 -2.60 -17.92
CA GLN A 164 31.14 -2.81 -18.01
C GLN A 164 31.40 -3.77 -19.18
N PRO A 165 32.12 -3.35 -20.24
CA PRO A 165 32.53 -4.29 -21.27
C PRO A 165 33.37 -5.39 -20.61
N PRO A 166 33.23 -6.66 -21.03
CA PRO A 166 34.09 -7.72 -20.54
C PRO A 166 35.53 -7.26 -20.75
N ASN A 167 36.31 -7.21 -19.67
CA ASN A 167 37.74 -7.01 -19.76
C ASN A 167 38.31 -8.30 -20.35
N ILE A 168 38.25 -8.40 -21.68
CA ILE A 168 38.95 -9.41 -22.45
C ILE A 168 40.41 -8.97 -22.31
N GLY A 169 41.05 -9.46 -21.25
CA GLY A 169 42.48 -9.32 -21.07
C GLY A 169 43.12 -9.76 -22.37
N LEU A 170 43.75 -8.81 -23.05
CA LEU A 170 44.60 -9.06 -24.20
C LEU A 170 45.64 -10.08 -23.74
N ILE A 171 45.42 -11.36 -24.08
CA ILE A 171 46.42 -12.40 -23.93
C ILE A 171 47.57 -11.92 -24.81
N GLY A 172 48.63 -11.48 -24.15
CA GLY A 172 49.79 -10.87 -24.77
C GLY A 172 50.29 -11.74 -25.90
N ARG A 173 50.31 -11.15 -27.10
CA ARG A 173 51.31 -11.48 -28.12
C ARG A 173 52.68 -11.25 -27.49
N THR A 174 53.27 -12.28 -26.90
CA THR A 174 54.74 -12.36 -26.76
C THR A 174 55.27 -12.93 -28.05
N GLY A 175 55.97 -12.09 -28.82
CA GLY A 175 56.77 -12.53 -29.93
C GLY A 175 58.06 -13.19 -29.45
N LEU A 176 58.43 -14.27 -30.13
CA LEU A 176 59.77 -14.65 -30.59
C LEU A 176 59.65 -15.99 -31.32
#